data_AF-A0A2N2TDL9-F1
#
_entry.id   AF-A0A2N2TDL9-F1
#
_cell.length_a   1.000
_cell.length_b   1.000
_cell.length_c   1.000
_cell.angle_alpha   90.00
_cell.angle_beta   90.00
_cell.angle_gamma   90.00
#
_symmetry.space_group_name_H-M   'P 1'
#
loop_
_entity.id
_entity.type
_entity.pdbx_description
1 polymer ?
#
loop_
_entity_poly.entity_id
_entity_poly.type
_entity_poly.pdbx_seq_one_letter_code
_entity_poly.pdbx_strand_id
1 'polypeptide(L)'
;MIELAPALLAAYLGLGLVVGFVAGLLGVGGGLIIVPVLILLLHANGLAAGMEPQLALGTSLASILFTALSSVRAHHRHGAVEWPLVRRITPGILLGTLAGAVLAAQMPATVLKVFFVAFLFYAAIQMWLDFKPAPHRGLPGRGGTTLAGGVIGA
;
A
#
# COMPACT_ATOMS: atom_id res chain seq x y z
N MET A 1 10.23 -13.84 -27.84
CA MET A 1 9.97 -12.59 -27.07
C MET A 1 8.53 -12.10 -27.19
N ILE A 2 7.84 -12.25 -28.33
CA ILE A 2 6.46 -11.76 -28.53
C ILE A 2 5.39 -12.70 -27.91
N GLU A 3 5.64 -14.01 -27.83
CA GLU A 3 4.65 -14.97 -27.27
C GLU A 3 4.53 -14.97 -25.74
N LEU A 4 5.55 -14.47 -25.02
CA LEU A 4 5.50 -14.30 -23.56
C LEU A 4 4.64 -13.09 -23.15
N ALA A 5 4.47 -12.10 -24.03
CA ALA A 5 3.72 -10.87 -23.73
C ALA A 5 2.22 -11.11 -23.41
N PRO A 6 1.46 -11.91 -24.17
CA PRO A 6 0.04 -12.15 -23.87
C PRO A 6 -0.15 -12.96 -22.58
N ALA A 7 0.69 -13.97 -22.33
CA ALA A 7 0.62 -14.77 -21.10
C ALA A 7 0.95 -13.92 -19.86
N LEU A 8 1.96 -13.07 -19.96
CA LEU A 8 2.36 -12.16 -18.88
C LEU A 8 1.29 -11.08 -18.61
N LEU A 9 0.68 -10.53 -19.67
CA LEU A 9 -0.44 -9.60 -19.54
C LEU A 9 -1.63 -10.26 -18.85
N ALA A 10 -1.99 -11.48 -19.25
CA ALA A 10 -3.04 -12.26 -18.60
C ALA A 10 -2.74 -12.52 -17.12
N ALA A 11 -1.47 -12.82 -16.78
CA ALA A 11 -1.04 -12.99 -15.39
C ALA A 11 -1.20 -11.71 -14.56
N TYR A 12 -0.80 -10.54 -15.08
CA TYR A 12 -1.00 -9.26 -14.38
C TYR A 12 -2.47 -8.88 -14.22
N LEU A 13 -3.30 -9.13 -15.25
CA LEU A 13 -4.74 -8.90 -15.16
C LEU A 13 -5.40 -9.82 -14.13
N GLY A 14 -5.05 -11.12 -14.14
CA GLY A 14 -5.54 -12.09 -13.17
C GLY A 14 -5.11 -11.73 -11.74
N LEU A 15 -3.85 -11.34 -11.56
CA LEU A 15 -3.34 -10.86 -10.28
C LEU A 15 -4.12 -9.64 -9.78
N GLY A 16 -4.29 -8.63 -10.62
CA GLY A 16 -5.03 -7.41 -10.27
C GLY A 16 -6.48 -7.69 -9.89
N LEU A 17 -7.14 -8.62 -10.58
CA LEU A 17 -8.53 -9.01 -10.30
C LEU A 17 -8.65 -9.72 -8.95
N VAL A 18 -7.80 -10.73 -8.70
CA VAL A 18 -7.79 -11.48 -7.43
C VAL A 18 -7.43 -10.57 -6.25
N VAL A 19 -6.36 -9.81 -6.38
CA VAL A 19 -5.92 -8.88 -5.32
C VAL A 19 -6.97 -7.81 -5.08
N GLY A 20 -7.52 -7.20 -6.14
CA GLY A 20 -8.53 -6.15 -6.01
C GLY A 20 -9.79 -6.65 -5.31
N PHE A 21 -10.23 -7.86 -5.63
CA PHE A 21 -11.37 -8.50 -4.97
C PHE A 21 -11.10 -8.75 -3.48
N VAL A 22 -9.97 -9.40 -3.16
CA VAL A 22 -9.59 -9.69 -1.76
C VAL A 22 -9.38 -8.40 -0.96
N ALA A 23 -8.71 -7.40 -1.54
CA ALA A 23 -8.50 -6.10 -0.92
C ALA A 23 -9.81 -5.37 -0.65
N GLY A 24 -10.79 -5.47 -1.56
CA GLY A 24 -12.12 -4.91 -1.39
C GLY A 24 -12.92 -5.60 -0.27
N LEU A 25 -12.80 -6.92 -0.12
CA LEU A 25 -13.46 -7.68 0.95
C LEU A 25 -12.84 -7.43 2.33
N LEU A 26 -11.50 -7.42 2.40
CA LEU A 26 -10.78 -7.28 3.67
C LEU A 26 -10.62 -5.81 4.11
N GLY A 27 -10.69 -4.86 3.18
CA GLY A 27 -10.51 -3.43 3.46
C GLY A 27 -9.07 -3.00 3.82
N VAL A 28 -8.09 -3.92 3.77
CA VAL A 28 -6.70 -3.69 4.23
C VAL A 28 -5.81 -3.03 3.17
N GLY A 29 -6.28 -2.90 1.92
CA GLY A 29 -5.46 -2.47 0.79
C GLY A 29 -4.55 -3.60 0.30
N GLY A 30 -4.57 -3.87 -1.01
CA GLY A 30 -3.99 -5.10 -1.60
C GLY A 30 -2.45 -5.24 -1.53
N GLY A 31 -1.76 -4.27 -0.93
CA GLY A 31 -0.29 -4.18 -0.88
C GLY A 31 0.40 -5.42 -0.31
N LEU A 32 -0.16 -6.00 0.76
CA LEU A 32 0.37 -7.20 1.43
C LEU A 32 0.44 -8.41 0.49
N ILE A 33 -0.47 -8.51 -0.49
CA ILE A 33 -0.56 -9.64 -1.43
C ILE A 33 0.13 -9.29 -2.74
N ILE A 34 -0.12 -8.09 -3.29
CA ILE A 34 0.35 -7.74 -4.64
C ILE A 34 1.86 -7.57 -4.71
N VAL A 35 2.50 -6.98 -3.69
CA VAL A 35 3.94 -6.71 -3.68
C VAL A 35 4.77 -8.00 -3.75
N PRO A 36 4.59 -9.01 -2.87
CA PRO A 36 5.40 -10.22 -2.96
C PRO A 36 5.19 -10.97 -4.28
N VAL A 37 3.96 -10.99 -4.81
CA VAL A 37 3.68 -11.63 -6.11
C VAL A 37 4.34 -10.86 -7.26
N LEU A 38 4.31 -9.53 -7.24
CA LEU A 38 5.00 -8.70 -8.22
C LEU A 38 6.52 -8.91 -8.18
N ILE A 39 7.13 -9.00 -6.99
CA ILE A 39 8.56 -9.29 -6.86
C ILE A 39 8.89 -10.64 -7.53
N LEU A 40 8.08 -11.68 -7.28
CA LEU A 40 8.28 -12.99 -7.90
C LEU A 40 8.13 -12.95 -9.42
N LEU A 41 7.12 -12.26 -9.95
CA LEU A 41 6.91 -12.11 -11.38
C LEU A 41 8.02 -11.30 -12.06
N LEU A 42 8.43 -10.18 -11.46
CA LEU A 42 9.51 -9.34 -11.97
C LEU A 42 10.85 -10.09 -11.99
N HIS A 43 11.13 -10.86 -10.94
CA HIS A 43 12.33 -11.68 -10.84
C HIS A 43 12.32 -12.82 -11.87
N ALA A 44 11.21 -13.56 -11.98
CA ALA A 44 11.08 -14.68 -12.92
C ALA A 44 11.21 -14.27 -14.39
N ASN A 45 10.81 -13.05 -14.74
CA ASN A 45 10.88 -12.53 -16.10
C ASN A 45 12.14 -11.67 -16.36
N GLY A 46 13.02 -11.49 -15.37
CA GLY A 46 14.23 -10.67 -15.49
C GLY A 46 13.97 -9.19 -15.80
N LEU A 47 12.76 -8.69 -15.51
CA LEU A 47 12.29 -7.36 -15.94
C LEU A 47 12.82 -6.20 -15.09
N ALA A 48 13.41 -6.50 -13.93
CA ALA A 48 13.75 -5.50 -12.92
C ALA A 48 15.24 -5.31 -12.66
N ALA A 49 16.12 -6.15 -13.22
CA ALA A 49 17.58 -6.02 -13.12
C ALA A 49 18.12 -5.64 -11.71
N GLY A 50 17.55 -6.21 -10.63
CA GLY A 50 17.93 -5.90 -9.24
C GLY A 50 17.13 -4.79 -8.55
N MET A 51 16.14 -4.21 -9.22
CA MET A 51 15.19 -3.21 -8.70
C MET A 51 13.79 -3.81 -8.45
N GLU A 52 13.68 -5.13 -8.27
CA GLU A 52 12.40 -5.83 -8.10
C GLU A 52 11.57 -5.23 -6.95
N PRO A 53 12.16 -4.96 -5.76
CA PRO A 53 11.38 -4.42 -4.65
C PRO A 53 10.86 -3.00 -4.92
N GLN A 54 11.67 -2.12 -5.50
CA GLN A 54 11.29 -0.74 -5.80
C GLN A 54 10.17 -0.69 -6.84
N LEU A 55 10.29 -1.46 -7.93
CA LEU A 55 9.28 -1.54 -8.97
C LEU A 55 7.98 -2.16 -8.43
N ALA A 56 8.06 -3.27 -7.69
CA ALA A 56 6.88 -3.91 -7.12
C ALA A 56 6.13 -2.99 -6.14
N LEU A 57 6.85 -2.29 -5.26
CA LEU A 57 6.26 -1.33 -4.32
C LEU A 57 5.64 -0.13 -5.04
N GLY A 58 6.32 0.44 -6.02
CA GLY A 58 5.79 1.55 -6.82
C GLY A 58 4.52 1.16 -7.60
N THR A 59 4.54 0.02 -8.29
CA THR A 59 3.38 -0.49 -9.05
C THR A 59 2.22 -0.84 -8.12
N SER A 60 2.49 -1.43 -6.96
CA SER A 60 1.52 -1.67 -5.90
C SER A 60 0.80 -0.39 -5.48
N LEU A 61 1.55 0.67 -5.12
CA LEU A 61 0.97 1.95 -4.71
C LEU A 61 0.13 2.59 -5.82
N ALA A 62 0.59 2.51 -7.08
CA ALA A 62 -0.17 2.98 -8.23
C ALA A 62 -1.48 2.20 -8.41
N SER A 63 -1.50 0.88 -8.16
CA SER A 63 -2.73 0.09 -8.21
C SER A 63 -3.69 0.43 -7.06
N ILE A 64 -3.15 0.70 -5.86
CA ILE A 64 -3.93 1.02 -4.67
C ILE A 64 -4.72 2.32 -4.87
N LEU A 65 -4.22 3.28 -5.66
CA LEU A 65 -4.93 4.51 -6.02
C LEU A 65 -6.36 4.24 -6.52
N PHE A 66 -6.52 3.26 -7.42
CA PHE A 66 -7.83 2.92 -7.98
C PHE A 66 -8.76 2.29 -6.93
N THR A 67 -8.22 1.40 -6.09
CA THR A 67 -9.00 0.77 -5.00
C THR A 67 -9.40 1.79 -3.93
N ALA A 68 -8.51 2.73 -3.59
CA ALA A 68 -8.75 3.79 -2.62
C ALA A 68 -9.81 4.77 -3.13
N LEU A 69 -9.77 5.14 -4.42
CA LEU A 69 -10.79 6.00 -5.03
C LEU A 69 -12.17 5.33 -5.01
N SER A 70 -12.24 4.04 -5.35
CA SER A 70 -13.47 3.24 -5.25
C SER A 70 -13.99 3.19 -3.81
N SER A 71 -13.11 2.95 -2.84
CA SER A 71 -13.44 2.90 -1.41
C SER A 71 -13.96 4.24 -0.89
N VAL A 72 -13.26 5.36 -1.14
CA VAL A 72 -13.69 6.69 -0.73
C VAL A 72 -15.04 7.04 -1.34
N ARG A 73 -15.26 6.71 -2.61
CA ARG A 73 -16.56 6.93 -3.27
C ARG A 73 -17.68 6.14 -2.60
N ALA A 74 -17.47 4.87 -2.27
CA ALA A 74 -18.46 4.04 -1.59
C ALA A 74 -18.79 4.59 -0.19
N HIS A 75 -17.78 4.89 0.62
CA HIS A 75 -17.96 5.43 1.98
C HIS A 75 -18.60 6.83 1.96
N HIS A 76 -18.24 7.67 0.99
CA HIS A 76 -18.85 8.99 0.84
C HIS A 76 -20.34 8.90 0.53
N ARG A 77 -20.76 7.95 -0.31
CA ARG A 77 -22.19 7.70 -0.59
C ARG A 77 -22.97 7.27 0.64
N HIS A 78 -22.32 6.66 1.63
CA HIS A 78 -22.93 6.28 2.90
C HIS A 78 -22.82 7.36 3.99
N GLY A 79 -22.30 8.56 3.67
CA GLY A 79 -22.12 9.63 4.65
C GLY A 79 -21.03 9.35 5.69
N ALA A 80 -20.20 8.33 5.49
CA ALA A 80 -19.21 7.85 6.47
C ALA A 80 -17.83 8.53 6.33
N VAL A 81 -17.75 9.69 5.67
CA VAL A 81 -16.48 10.38 5.40
C VAL A 81 -16.43 11.71 6.15
N GLU A 82 -15.55 11.77 7.15
CA GLU A 82 -15.24 12.98 7.91
C GLU A 82 -14.27 13.89 7.14
N TRP A 83 -14.79 14.65 6.18
CA TRP A 83 -13.99 15.58 5.35
C TRP A 83 -13.09 16.56 6.13
N PRO A 84 -13.49 17.10 7.30
CA PRO A 84 -12.61 17.95 8.10
C PRO A 84 -11.36 17.21 8.59
N LEU A 85 -11.47 15.91 8.92
CA LEU A 85 -10.34 15.08 9.31
C LEU A 85 -9.45 14.78 8.11
N VAL A 86 -10.03 14.42 6.97
CA VAL A 86 -9.30 14.20 5.71
C VAL A 86 -8.42 15.40 5.39
N ARG A 87 -9.00 16.62 5.35
CA ARG A 87 -8.24 17.85 5.07
C ARG A 87 -7.10 18.12 6.04
N ARG A 88 -7.19 17.66 7.30
CA ARG A 88 -6.13 17.85 8.32
C ARG A 88 -5.00 16.83 8.21
N ILE A 89 -5.32 15.59 7.84
CA ILE A 89 -4.33 14.50 7.76
C ILE A 89 -3.62 14.48 6.40
N THR A 90 -4.30 14.84 5.31
CA THR A 90 -3.76 14.86 3.94
C THR A 90 -2.42 15.58 3.79
N PRO A 91 -2.20 16.82 4.30
CA PRO A 91 -0.90 17.48 4.12
C PRO A 91 0.24 16.71 4.78
N GLY A 92 -0.02 16.10 5.95
CA GLY A 92 0.94 15.23 6.63
C GLY A 92 1.26 14.01 5.76
N ILE A 93 0.23 13.31 5.28
CA ILE A 93 0.39 12.16 4.39
C ILE A 93 1.23 12.53 3.18
N LEU A 94 0.89 13.60 2.45
CA LEU A 94 1.62 14.01 1.24
C LEU A 94 3.10 14.28 1.51
N LEU A 95 3.42 15.00 2.59
CA LEU A 95 4.81 15.27 2.96
C LEU A 95 5.55 13.99 3.37
N GLY A 96 4.91 13.14 4.18
CA GLY A 96 5.43 11.83 4.56
C GLY A 96 5.71 10.96 3.34
N THR A 97 4.73 10.82 2.44
CA THR A 97 4.85 9.99 1.22
C THR A 97 5.94 10.48 0.30
N LEU A 98 6.07 11.80 0.12
CA LEU A 98 7.12 12.36 -0.72
C LEU A 98 8.52 12.11 -0.11
N ALA A 99 8.67 12.36 1.19
CA ALA A 99 9.92 12.11 1.90
C ALA A 99 10.27 10.61 1.90
N GLY A 100 9.32 9.75 2.24
CA GLY A 100 9.45 8.29 2.25
C GLY A 100 9.80 7.73 0.87
N ALA A 101 9.14 8.21 -0.19
CA ALA A 101 9.44 7.80 -1.56
C ALA A 101 10.86 8.19 -2.00
N VAL A 102 11.32 9.40 -1.67
CA VAL A 102 12.69 9.86 -1.96
C VAL A 102 13.73 9.05 -1.18
N LEU A 103 13.44 8.71 0.07
CA LEU A 103 14.33 7.86 0.88
C LEU A 103 14.36 6.43 0.33
N ALA A 104 13.20 5.84 0.05
CA ALA A 104 13.07 4.48 -0.49
C ALA A 104 13.77 4.33 -1.85
N ALA A 105 13.71 5.35 -2.71
CA ALA A 105 14.39 5.36 -4.01
C ALA A 105 15.93 5.31 -3.88
N GLN A 106 16.49 5.78 -2.76
CA GLN A 106 17.92 5.76 -2.48
C GLN A 106 18.37 4.52 -1.69
N MET A 107 17.43 3.70 -1.22
CA MET A 107 17.75 2.52 -0.43
C MET A 107 18.17 1.32 -1.29
N PRO A 108 19.14 0.52 -0.84
CA PRO A 108 19.46 -0.76 -1.47
C PRO A 108 18.25 -1.70 -1.46
N ALA A 109 18.06 -2.45 -2.53
CA ALA A 109 16.95 -3.41 -2.68
C ALA A 109 16.86 -4.41 -1.51
N THR A 110 18.00 -4.84 -0.97
CA THR A 110 18.08 -5.73 0.20
C THR A 110 17.47 -5.09 1.44
N VAL A 111 17.73 -3.81 1.70
CA VAL A 111 17.19 -3.09 2.87
C VAL A 111 15.68 -2.98 2.76
N LEU A 112 15.19 -2.59 1.58
CA LEU A 112 13.76 -2.46 1.32
C LEU A 112 13.03 -3.80 1.42
N LYS A 113 13.65 -4.89 0.94
CA LYS A 113 13.13 -6.25 1.09
C LYS A 113 13.06 -6.68 2.56
N VAL A 114 14.10 -6.46 3.35
CA VAL A 114 14.11 -6.81 4.79
C VAL A 114 13.05 -6.01 5.54
N PHE A 115 12.96 -4.71 5.29
CA PHE A 115 11.93 -3.85 5.87
C PHE A 115 10.53 -4.37 5.53
N PHE A 116 10.27 -4.68 4.26
CA PHE A 116 8.97 -5.19 3.82
C PHE A 116 8.64 -6.54 4.47
N VAL A 117 9.60 -7.46 4.58
CA VAL A 117 9.40 -8.75 5.27
C VAL A 117 9.07 -8.53 6.76
N ALA A 118 9.78 -7.64 7.44
CA ALA A 118 9.49 -7.31 8.84
C ALA A 118 8.07 -6.72 8.99
N PHE A 119 7.67 -5.85 8.06
CA PHE A 119 6.32 -5.30 8.01
C PHE A 119 5.25 -6.38 7.78
N LEU A 120 5.49 -7.34 6.88
CA LEU A 120 4.58 -8.47 6.66
C LEU A 120 4.38 -9.31 7.93
N PHE A 121 5.47 -9.62 8.64
CA PHE A 121 5.37 -10.35 9.92
C PHE A 121 4.62 -9.54 10.96
N TYR A 122 4.88 -8.24 11.07
CA TYR A 122 4.14 -7.36 11.97
C TYR A 122 2.65 -7.36 11.66
N ALA A 123 2.26 -7.18 10.39
CA ALA A 123 0.86 -7.19 9.97
C ALA A 123 0.19 -8.55 10.25
N ALA A 124 0.88 -9.66 9.93
CA ALA A 124 0.37 -11.01 10.20
C ALA A 124 0.14 -11.25 11.70
N ILE A 125 1.08 -10.84 12.56
CA ILE A 125 0.94 -10.94 14.01
C ILE A 125 -0.20 -10.05 14.51
N GLN A 126 -0.32 -8.83 14.01
CA GLN A 126 -1.37 -7.90 14.41
C GLN A 126 -2.77 -8.43 14.04
N MET A 127 -2.91 -9.06 12.87
CA MET A 127 -4.15 -9.74 12.47
C MET A 127 -4.41 -11.00 13.31
N TRP A 128 -3.37 -11.77 13.64
CA TRP A 128 -3.50 -12.98 14.47
C TRP A 128 -3.94 -12.67 15.90
N LEU A 129 -3.43 -11.58 16.47
CA LEU A 129 -3.71 -11.18 17.86
C LEU A 129 -4.97 -10.31 18.00
N ASP A 130 -5.63 -9.94 16.88
CA ASP A 130 -6.82 -9.06 16.81
C ASP A 130 -6.73 -7.85 17.76
N PHE A 131 -5.55 -7.22 17.78
CA PHE A 131 -5.27 -6.13 18.73
C PHE A 131 -6.11 -4.91 18.34
N LYS A 132 -7.22 -4.67 19.06
CA LYS A 132 -8.12 -3.53 18.88
C LYS A 132 -7.79 -2.45 19.91
N PRO A 133 -7.18 -1.31 19.52
CA PRO A 133 -7.00 -0.19 20.42
C PRO A 133 -8.36 0.29 20.93
N ALA A 134 -8.50 0.46 22.25
CA ALA A 134 -9.78 0.85 22.82
C ALA A 134 -10.23 2.24 22.30
N PRO A 135 -11.51 2.47 21.95
CA PRO A 135 -11.97 3.64 21.18
C PRO A 135 -11.93 5.01 21.92
N HIS A 136 -11.46 5.02 23.17
CA HIS A 136 -11.57 6.13 24.12
C HIS A 136 -10.61 7.32 23.95
N ARG A 137 -9.86 7.43 22.83
CA ARG A 137 -8.98 8.59 22.58
C ARG A 137 -9.62 9.54 21.57
N GLY A 138 -9.95 10.76 22.02
CA GLY A 138 -10.28 11.87 21.12
C GLY A 138 -9.11 12.12 20.16
N LEU A 139 -9.43 12.61 18.95
CA LEU A 139 -8.40 12.90 17.94
C LEU A 139 -7.34 13.82 18.53
N PRO A 140 -6.03 13.49 18.41
CA PRO A 140 -4.97 14.40 18.83
C PRO A 140 -5.15 15.66 17.98
N GLY A 141 -5.20 16.85 18.59
CA GLY A 141 -5.58 18.11 17.90
C GLY A 141 -4.82 18.37 16.58
N ARG A 142 -5.12 19.46 15.86
CA ARG A 142 -4.64 19.70 14.48
C ARG A 142 -3.19 19.30 14.20
N GLY A 143 -2.25 19.71 15.05
CA GLY A 143 -0.83 19.33 14.92
C GLY A 143 -0.58 17.83 15.05
N GLY A 144 -1.20 17.17 16.02
CA GLY A 144 -1.09 15.72 16.21
C GLY A 144 -1.70 14.92 15.05
N THR A 145 -2.84 15.35 14.49
CA THR A 145 -3.39 14.70 13.29
C THR A 145 -2.49 14.80 12.07
N THR A 146 -1.84 15.96 11.86
CA THR A 146 -0.94 16.15 10.72
C THR A 146 0.37 15.38 10.92
N LEU A 147 0.90 15.33 12.15
CA LEU A 147 2.11 14.57 12.48
C LEU A 147 1.86 13.06 12.33
N ALA A 148 0.71 12.56 12.80
CA ALA A 148 0.28 11.19 12.54
C ALA A 148 0.15 10.91 11.04
N GLY A 149 -0.42 11.85 10.26
CA GLY A 149 -0.44 11.75 8.81
C GLY A 149 0.95 11.65 8.18
N GLY A 150 1.92 12.41 8.68
CA GLY A 150 3.32 12.35 8.26
C GLY A 150 3.96 10.98 8.49
N VAL A 151 3.76 10.41 9.68
CA VAL A 151 4.27 9.07 10.01
C VAL A 151 3.58 7.98 9.19
N ILE A 152 2.27 8.09 8.95
CA ILE A 152 1.51 7.12 8.13
C ILE A 152 1.93 7.21 6.66
N GLY A 153 2.23 8.42 6.17
CA GLY A 153 2.64 8.62 4.78
C GLY A 153 4.06 8.18 4.47
N ALA A 154 4.98 8.22 5.45
CA ALA A 154 6.40 7.93 5.29
C ALA A 154 6.70 6.43 5.20
#